data_AF-A0A1V6N3N9-F1
#
_entry.id   AF-A0A1V6N3N9-F1
#
_cell.length_a   1.000
_cell.length_b   1.000
_cell.length_c   1.000
_cell.angle_alpha   90.00
_cell.angle_beta   90.00
_cell.angle_gamma   90.00
#
_symmetry.space_group_name_H-M   'P 1'
#
loop_
_entity.id
_entity.type
_entity.pdbx_description
1 polymer ?
#
loop_
_entity_poly.entity_id
_entity_poly.type
_entity_poly.pdbx_seq_one_letter_code
_entity_poly.pdbx_strand_id
1 'polypeptide(L)'
;MNEILGIIIAAIIAWLNFVLIDTYLGLPEAPGVKGADIVGHDIKKRGGDISGGFFQGNILCSPDASAGTLLVSIGYMLIGIEGGLIATFFVYIGNRLCADPGYAGTVGALTTIVIIYLTSFIGLTPEMFVVGMVIAITTIQGLHHPSSSKLLGRIAKSFNRYTKLE
;
A
#
# COMPACT_ATOMS: atom_id res chain seq x y z
N MET A 1 -14.99 -22.07 -6.75
CA MET A 1 -13.58 -22.43 -7.02
C MET A 1 -13.02 -23.19 -5.82
N ASN A 2 -11.96 -24.01 -5.96
CA ASN A 2 -11.26 -24.58 -4.81
C ASN A 2 -10.63 -23.45 -3.98
N GLU A 3 -10.87 -23.42 -2.66
CA GLU A 3 -10.40 -22.36 -1.76
C GLU A 3 -8.89 -22.17 -1.77
N ILE A 4 -8.12 -23.27 -1.77
CA ILE A 4 -6.65 -23.21 -1.79
C ILE A 4 -6.16 -22.58 -3.09
N LEU A 5 -6.74 -23.02 -4.22
CA LEU A 5 -6.41 -22.45 -5.53
C LEU A 5 -6.81 -20.97 -5.60
N GLY A 6 -7.96 -20.61 -5.03
CA GLY A 6 -8.43 -19.24 -4.96
C GLY A 6 -7.52 -18.35 -4.13
N ILE A 7 -7.05 -18.80 -2.97
CA ILE A 7 -6.08 -18.06 -2.15
C ILE A 7 -4.77 -17.85 -2.91
N ILE A 8 -4.26 -18.86 -3.62
CA ILE A 8 -3.03 -18.73 -4.42
C ILE A 8 -3.21 -17.67 -5.51
N ILE A 9 -4.32 -17.73 -6.25
CA ILE A 9 -4.61 -16.76 -7.32
C ILE A 9 -4.78 -15.37 -6.72
N ALA A 10 -5.55 -15.23 -5.63
CA ALA A 10 -5.76 -13.98 -4.93
C ALA A 10 -4.43 -13.38 -4.46
N ALA A 11 -3.53 -14.19 -3.89
CA ALA A 11 -2.20 -13.77 -3.45
C ALA A 11 -1.35 -13.22 -4.60
N ILE A 12 -1.36 -13.88 -5.77
CA ILE A 12 -0.62 -13.43 -6.95
C ILE A 12 -1.18 -12.10 -7.46
N ILE A 13 -2.50 -11.98 -7.57
CA ILE A 13 -3.17 -10.75 -8.04
C ILE A 13 -2.90 -9.59 -7.07
N ALA A 14 -3.07 -9.83 -5.77
CA ALA A 14 -2.74 -8.93 -4.69
C ALA A 14 -1.29 -8.43 -4.78
N TRP A 15 -0.35 -9.37 -4.89
CA TRP A 15 1.07 -9.09 -5.01
C TRP A 15 1.38 -8.19 -6.19
N LEU A 16 0.83 -8.51 -7.36
CA LEU A 16 0.99 -7.69 -8.56
C LEU A 16 0.39 -6.30 -8.36
N ASN A 17 -0.80 -6.20 -7.78
CA ASN A 17 -1.47 -4.93 -7.54
C ASN A 17 -0.61 -3.98 -6.70
N PHE A 18 -0.22 -4.38 -5.48
CA PHE A 18 0.50 -3.46 -4.60
C PHE A 18 1.94 -3.21 -5.08
N VAL A 19 2.65 -4.22 -5.61
CA VAL A 19 4.02 -4.02 -6.10
C VAL A 19 4.05 -3.07 -7.29
N LEU A 20 3.11 -3.20 -8.23
CA LEU A 20 3.02 -2.29 -9.38
C LEU A 20 2.64 -0.87 -8.96
N ILE A 21 1.66 -0.72 -8.07
CA ILE A 21 1.20 0.58 -7.58
C ILE A 21 2.31 1.28 -6.80
N ASP A 22 2.93 0.60 -5.84
CA ASP A 22 4.03 1.16 -5.04
C ASP A 22 5.26 1.50 -5.92
N THR A 23 5.55 0.69 -6.95
CA THR A 23 6.65 0.98 -7.88
C THR A 23 6.33 2.17 -8.80
N TYR A 24 5.10 2.26 -9.30
CA TYR A 24 4.72 3.26 -10.30
C TYR A 24 4.42 4.63 -9.69
N LEU A 25 3.67 4.65 -8.59
CA LEU A 25 3.32 5.86 -7.86
C LEU A 25 4.45 6.32 -6.94
N GLY A 26 5.46 5.47 -6.74
CA GLY A 26 6.71 5.82 -6.11
C GLY A 26 6.48 6.37 -4.72
N LEU A 27 6.40 5.48 -3.72
CA LEU A 27 6.69 5.93 -2.35
C LEU A 27 8.04 6.67 -2.41
N PRO A 28 8.11 7.90 -1.87
CA PRO A 28 9.08 8.90 -2.24
C PRO A 28 10.50 8.34 -2.31
N GLU A 29 11.23 8.74 -3.35
CA GLU A 29 12.57 8.30 -3.77
C GLU A 29 13.69 8.43 -2.70
N ALA A 30 13.38 8.67 -1.42
CA ALA A 30 14.27 8.49 -0.28
C ALA A 30 13.50 7.81 0.88
N PRO A 31 13.83 6.55 1.23
CA PRO A 31 13.13 5.83 2.30
C PRO A 31 13.32 6.53 3.67
N GLY A 32 12.24 6.61 4.45
CA GLY A 32 12.26 6.95 5.88
C GLY A 32 12.52 8.41 6.27
N VAL A 33 13.07 9.25 5.38
CA VAL A 33 13.43 10.64 5.73
C VAL A 33 12.38 11.65 5.25
N LYS A 34 11.77 11.46 4.07
CA LYS A 34 10.88 12.47 3.47
C LYS A 34 9.57 12.70 4.24
N GLY A 35 8.94 11.69 4.82
CA GLY A 35 7.66 11.86 5.54
C GLY A 35 7.82 12.75 6.78
N ALA A 36 8.76 12.39 7.66
CA ALA A 36 9.13 13.20 8.80
C ALA A 36 9.64 14.58 8.38
N ASP A 37 10.48 14.64 7.33
CA ASP A 37 11.06 15.88 6.86
C ASP A 37 10.05 16.87 6.26
N ILE A 38 9.12 16.38 5.44
CA ILE A 38 8.03 17.17 4.84
C ILE A 38 7.10 17.68 5.94
N VAL A 39 6.66 16.81 6.86
CA VAL A 39 5.75 17.18 7.95
C VAL A 39 6.43 18.19 8.91
N GLY A 40 7.69 17.95 9.27
CA GLY A 40 8.47 18.86 10.11
C GLY A 40 8.63 20.26 9.50
N HIS A 41 8.97 20.33 8.20
CA HIS A 41 9.13 21.60 7.51
C HIS A 41 7.80 22.31 7.22
N ASP A 42 6.71 21.58 6.96
CA ASP A 42 5.37 22.18 6.80
C ASP A 42 4.85 22.77 8.11
N ILE A 43 5.04 22.07 9.24
CA ILE A 43 4.68 22.56 10.58
C ILE A 43 5.48 23.82 10.94
N LYS A 44 6.79 23.85 10.66
CA LYS A 44 7.62 25.05 10.86
C LYS A 44 7.13 26.23 10.03
N LYS A 45 6.74 26.03 8.76
CA LYS A 45 6.19 27.10 7.90
C LYS A 45 4.89 27.69 8.43
N ARG A 46 4.10 26.91 9.18
CA ARG A 46 2.86 27.34 9.83
C ARG A 46 3.07 27.91 11.23
N GLY A 47 4.33 28.09 11.66
CA GLY A 47 4.69 28.65 12.97
C GLY A 47 4.76 27.65 14.12
N GLY A 48 4.73 26.35 13.84
CA GLY A 48 4.88 25.29 14.83
C GLY A 48 6.33 24.92 15.15
N ASP A 49 6.51 24.07 16.16
CA ASP A 49 7.83 23.55 16.56
C ASP A 49 8.33 22.48 15.59
N ILE A 50 9.55 22.65 15.08
CA ILE A 50 10.13 21.75 14.07
C ILE A 50 10.43 20.36 14.64
N SER A 51 10.90 20.28 15.88
CA SER A 51 11.21 19.01 16.54
C SER A 51 9.94 18.20 16.79
N GLY A 52 8.88 18.86 17.25
CA GLY A 52 7.54 18.30 17.36
C GLY A 52 6.98 17.87 16.00
N GLY A 53 7.25 18.62 14.94
CA GLY A 53 6.84 18.26 13.59
C GLY A 53 7.55 17.01 13.04
N PHE A 54 8.85 16.86 13.29
CA PHE A 54 9.56 15.61 12.98
C PHE A 54 9.00 14.43 13.78
N PHE A 55 8.69 14.63 15.06
CA PHE A 55 8.08 13.59 15.89
C PHE A 55 6.68 13.19 15.38
N GLN A 56 5.86 14.16 14.98
CA GLN A 56 4.56 13.88 14.33
C GLN A 56 4.74 13.10 13.03
N GLY A 57 5.68 13.48 12.19
CA GLY A 57 5.96 12.76 10.96
C GLY A 57 6.58 11.36 11.15
N ASN A 58 7.24 11.10 12.28
CA ASN A 58 7.68 9.75 12.67
C ASN A 58 6.52 8.87 13.18
N ILE A 59 5.49 9.47 13.78
CA ILE A 59 4.25 8.77 14.15
C ILE A 59 3.41 8.45 12.90
N LEU A 60 3.43 9.36 11.92
CA LEU A 60 2.70 9.25 10.67
C LEU A 60 3.46 8.40 9.65
N CYS A 61 3.13 7.12 9.58
CA CYS A 61 3.54 6.26 8.46
C CYS A 61 2.49 6.35 7.34
N SER A 62 2.92 6.67 6.12
CA SER A 62 2.01 6.67 4.97
C SER A 62 1.43 5.26 4.73
N PRO A 63 0.11 5.12 4.58
CA PRO A 63 -0.49 3.89 4.09
C PRO A 63 0.05 3.55 2.70
N ASP A 64 0.81 2.47 2.59
CA ASP A 64 1.26 1.92 1.30
C ASP A 64 0.12 1.15 0.59
N ALA A 65 0.34 0.78 -0.68
CA ALA A 65 -0.67 0.05 -1.44
C ALA A 65 -1.03 -1.29 -0.79
N SER A 66 -0.10 -1.91 -0.06
CA SER A 66 -0.32 -3.19 0.62
C SER A 66 -1.29 -3.07 1.80
N ALA A 67 -1.13 -2.04 2.63
CA ALA A 67 -2.02 -1.72 3.74
C ALA A 67 -3.41 -1.31 3.24
N GLY A 68 -3.47 -0.48 2.20
CA GLY A 68 -4.73 -0.06 1.57
C GLY A 68 -5.52 -1.25 0.99
N THR A 69 -4.83 -2.13 0.25
CA THR A 69 -5.41 -3.34 -0.33
C THR A 69 -5.96 -4.28 0.74
N LEU A 70 -5.23 -4.50 1.84
CA LEU A 70 -5.67 -5.38 2.94
C LEU A 70 -6.90 -4.81 3.66
N LEU A 71 -6.88 -3.52 4.02
CA LEU A 71 -8.00 -2.87 4.70
C LEU A 71 -9.28 -2.88 3.85
N VAL A 72 -9.16 -2.63 2.54
CA VAL A 72 -10.29 -2.74 1.62
C VAL A 72 -10.81 -4.17 1.52
N SER A 73 -9.93 -5.17 1.45
CA SER A 73 -10.37 -6.57 1.38
C SER A 73 -11.18 -6.97 2.62
N ILE A 74 -10.75 -6.52 3.81
CA ILE A 74 -11.49 -6.71 5.06
C ILE A 74 -12.82 -5.95 5.06
N GLY A 75 -12.81 -4.67 4.66
CA GLY A 75 -14.03 -3.86 4.55
C GLY A 75 -15.05 -4.49 3.59
N TYR A 76 -14.57 -4.98 2.44
CA TYR A 76 -15.38 -5.65 1.44
C TYR A 76 -15.97 -6.95 1.98
N MET A 77 -15.17 -7.75 2.69
CA MET A 77 -15.63 -8.98 3.34
C MET A 77 -16.76 -8.71 4.35
N LEU A 78 -16.70 -7.61 5.11
CA LEU A 78 -17.66 -7.34 6.19
C LEU A 78 -18.98 -6.70 5.70
N ILE A 79 -18.92 -5.77 4.74
CA ILE A 79 -20.06 -4.93 4.37
C ILE A 79 -20.20 -4.78 2.84
N GLY A 80 -19.55 -5.65 2.06
CA GLY A 80 -19.58 -5.55 0.60
C GLY A 80 -18.85 -4.32 0.04
N ILE A 81 -19.23 -3.88 -1.15
CA ILE A 81 -18.55 -2.78 -1.87
C ILE A 81 -18.50 -1.51 -1.01
N GLU A 82 -19.58 -1.23 -0.28
CA GLU A 82 -19.71 -0.10 0.64
C GLU A 82 -18.63 -0.12 1.73
N GLY A 83 -18.37 -1.30 2.31
CA GLY A 83 -17.30 -1.47 3.29
C GLY A 83 -15.91 -1.23 2.69
N GLY A 84 -15.69 -1.67 1.44
CA GLY A 84 -14.47 -1.35 0.69
C GLY A 84 -14.30 0.15 0.44
N LEU A 85 -15.38 0.85 0.08
CA LEU A 85 -15.36 2.31 -0.14
C LEU A 85 -15.09 3.09 1.16
N ILE A 86 -15.70 2.67 2.28
CA ILE A 86 -15.45 3.26 3.60
C ILE A 86 -13.99 3.05 4.00
N ALA A 87 -13.45 1.84 3.84
CA ALA A 87 -12.03 1.56 4.10
C ALA A 87 -11.12 2.43 3.22
N THR A 88 -11.44 2.56 1.93
CA THR A 88 -10.71 3.44 1.00
C THR A 88 -10.73 4.90 1.46
N PHE A 89 -11.86 5.40 1.95
CA PHE A 89 -11.98 6.75 2.48
C PHE A 89 -11.06 6.98 3.68
N PHE A 90 -10.99 6.02 4.62
CA PHE A 90 -10.05 6.11 5.74
C PHE A 90 -8.58 6.06 5.30
N VAL A 91 -8.26 5.21 4.31
CA VAL A 91 -6.90 5.16 3.73
C VAL A 91 -6.56 6.49 3.04
N TYR A 92 -7.51 7.11 2.35
CA TYR A 92 -7.35 8.44 1.76
C TYR A 92 -7.06 9.52 2.80
N ILE A 93 -7.79 9.52 3.92
CA ILE A 93 -7.50 10.41 5.05
C ILE A 93 -6.08 10.15 5.57
N GLY A 94 -5.69 8.88 5.73
CA GLY A 94 -4.34 8.51 6.15
C GLY A 94 -3.26 9.07 5.23
N ASN A 95 -3.39 8.87 3.92
CA ASN A 95 -2.46 9.40 2.91
C ASN A 95 -2.37 10.94 2.96
N ARG A 96 -3.50 11.63 3.18
CA ARG A 96 -3.54 13.08 3.36
C ARG A 96 -2.77 13.54 4.59
N LEU A 97 -2.99 12.88 5.73
CA LEU A 97 -2.30 13.20 6.98
C LEU A 97 -0.80 12.95 6.88
N CYS A 98 -0.39 11.92 6.15
CA CYS A 98 1.02 11.58 5.93
C CYS A 98 1.68 12.42 4.81
N ALA A 99 0.93 13.36 4.21
CA ALA A 99 1.39 14.18 3.09
C ALA A 99 1.97 13.36 1.93
N ASP A 100 1.42 12.18 1.66
CA ASP A 100 1.87 11.30 0.58
C ASP A 100 1.43 11.87 -0.78
N PRO A 101 2.36 12.30 -1.66
CA PRO A 101 2.01 12.84 -2.96
C PRO A 101 1.48 11.76 -3.91
N GLY A 102 1.85 10.49 -3.71
CA GLY A 102 1.51 9.39 -4.61
C GLY A 102 0.14 8.78 -4.33
N TYR A 103 -0.42 9.00 -3.13
CA TYR A 103 -1.64 8.36 -2.65
C TYR A 103 -1.66 6.83 -2.87
N ALA A 104 -0.51 6.17 -2.69
CA ALA A 104 -0.32 4.77 -3.10
C ALA A 104 -1.33 3.84 -2.43
N GLY A 105 -1.54 4.00 -1.11
CA GLY A 105 -2.58 3.28 -0.36
C GLY A 105 -3.99 3.47 -0.92
N THR A 106 -4.37 4.68 -1.33
CA THR A 106 -5.73 4.96 -1.84
C THR A 106 -5.94 4.36 -3.22
N VAL A 107 -4.92 4.45 -4.09
CA VAL A 107 -5.00 3.84 -5.42
C VAL A 107 -5.03 2.33 -5.29
N GLY A 108 -4.18 1.74 -4.43
CA GLY A 108 -4.21 0.33 -4.09
C GLY A 108 -5.59 -0.13 -3.61
N ALA A 109 -6.16 0.61 -2.65
CA ALA A 109 -7.50 0.38 -2.14
C ALA A 109 -8.57 0.39 -3.25
N LEU A 110 -8.62 1.42 -4.10
CA LEU A 110 -9.59 1.52 -5.19
C LEU A 110 -9.44 0.41 -6.24
N THR A 111 -8.21 0.12 -6.67
CA THR A 111 -7.97 -0.96 -7.65
C THR A 111 -8.36 -2.31 -7.08
N THR A 112 -8.15 -2.54 -5.78
CA THR A 112 -8.57 -3.77 -5.11
C THR A 112 -10.07 -3.96 -5.10
N ILE A 113 -10.87 -2.91 -4.87
CA ILE A 113 -12.35 -3.02 -4.98
C ILE A 113 -12.73 -3.53 -6.37
N VAL A 114 -12.16 -2.91 -7.40
CA VAL A 114 -12.43 -3.30 -8.80
C VAL A 114 -11.97 -4.73 -9.07
N ILE A 115 -10.78 -5.11 -8.59
CA ILE A 115 -10.25 -6.47 -8.73
C ILE A 115 -11.15 -7.49 -8.05
N ILE A 116 -11.54 -7.28 -6.79
CA ILE A 116 -12.42 -8.20 -6.05
C ILE A 116 -13.76 -8.34 -6.79
N TYR A 117 -14.34 -7.22 -7.25
CA TYR A 117 -15.58 -7.22 -8.01
C TYR A 117 -15.47 -7.98 -9.34
N LEU A 118 -14.41 -7.77 -10.12
CA LEU A 118 -14.21 -8.47 -11.40
C LEU A 118 -13.90 -9.95 -11.20
N THR A 119 -13.19 -10.28 -10.13
CA THR A 119 -12.79 -11.66 -9.85
C THR A 119 -13.88 -12.45 -9.13
N SER A 120 -14.90 -11.81 -8.58
CA SER A 120 -16.07 -12.52 -8.03
C SER A 120 -16.83 -13.29 -9.12
N PHE A 121 -16.80 -12.83 -10.39
CA PHE A 121 -17.40 -13.56 -11.52
C PHE A 121 -16.74 -14.91 -11.81
N ILE A 122 -15.48 -15.09 -11.41
CA ILE A 122 -14.74 -16.36 -11.51
C ILE A 122 -14.69 -17.12 -10.18
N GLY A 123 -15.45 -16.66 -9.17
CA GLY A 123 -15.63 -17.33 -7.89
C GLY A 123 -14.51 -17.08 -6.88
N LEU A 124 -13.75 -15.99 -7.01
CA LEU A 124 -12.87 -15.47 -5.95
C LEU A 124 -13.71 -14.68 -4.95
N THR A 125 -13.48 -14.91 -3.66
CA THR A 125 -14.20 -14.22 -2.58
C THR A 125 -13.28 -13.26 -1.83
N PRO A 126 -13.83 -12.24 -1.15
CA PRO A 126 -13.03 -11.29 -0.37
C PRO A 126 -12.14 -11.96 0.69
N GLU A 127 -12.59 -13.05 1.31
CA GLU A 127 -11.81 -13.82 2.29
C GLU A 127 -10.52 -14.37 1.69
N MET A 128 -10.59 -14.85 0.44
CA MET A 128 -9.42 -15.34 -0.29
C MET A 128 -8.41 -14.21 -0.54
N PHE A 129 -8.89 -12.98 -0.78
CA PHE A 129 -8.03 -11.80 -0.89
C PHE A 129 -7.43 -11.36 0.44
N VAL A 130 -8.16 -11.45 1.55
CA VAL A 130 -7.60 -11.17 2.88
C VAL A 130 -6.43 -12.11 3.18
N VAL A 131 -6.63 -13.42 3.03
CA VAL A 131 -5.57 -14.41 3.26
C VAL A 131 -4.44 -14.26 2.24
N GLY A 132 -4.80 -14.08 0.96
CA GLY A 132 -3.84 -13.88 -0.11
C GLY A 132 -2.95 -12.65 0.09
N MET A 133 -3.51 -11.56 0.62
CA MET A 133 -2.77 -10.36 0.97
C MET A 133 -1.77 -10.58 2.09
N VAL A 134 -2.16 -11.29 3.15
CA VAL A 134 -1.23 -11.64 4.24
C VAL A 134 -0.05 -12.45 3.70
N ILE A 135 -0.31 -13.42 2.82
CA ILE A 135 0.75 -14.18 2.15
C ILE A 135 1.61 -13.25 1.29
N ALA A 136 1.00 -12.42 0.45
CA ALA A 136 1.70 -11.53 -0.46
C ALA A 136 2.61 -10.53 0.28
N ILE A 137 2.12 -9.90 1.36
CA ILE A 137 2.93 -9.03 2.23
C ILE A 137 4.08 -9.82 2.86
N THR A 138 3.81 -10.99 3.41
CA THR A 138 4.84 -11.83 4.05
C THR A 138 5.95 -12.20 3.07
N THR A 139 5.61 -12.49 1.81
CA THR A 139 6.62 -12.83 0.80
C THR A 139 7.56 -11.67 0.44
N ILE A 140 7.05 -10.43 0.39
CA ILE A 140 7.89 -9.25 0.11
C ILE A 140 8.57 -8.74 1.37
N GLN A 141 7.85 -8.56 2.46
CA GLN A 141 8.34 -7.85 3.63
C GLN A 141 8.79 -8.78 4.77
N GLY A 142 8.33 -10.03 4.83
CA GLY A 142 8.52 -10.90 6.00
C GLY A 142 9.55 -12.03 5.84
N LEU A 143 9.80 -12.55 4.64
CA LEU A 143 10.64 -13.74 4.47
C LEU A 143 12.15 -13.46 4.50
N HIS A 144 12.64 -12.59 3.61
CA HIS A 144 14.08 -12.30 3.53
C HIS A 144 14.34 -10.91 2.95
N HIS A 145 14.46 -9.92 3.83
CA HIS A 145 14.61 -8.50 3.47
C HIS A 145 15.68 -8.21 2.40
N PRO A 146 16.90 -8.80 2.44
CA PRO A 146 17.90 -8.53 1.41
C PRO A 146 17.51 -9.01 0.01
N SER A 147 16.83 -10.16 -0.09
CA SER A 147 16.38 -10.69 -1.39
C SER A 147 15.21 -9.88 -1.94
N SER A 148 14.26 -9.54 -1.08
CA SER A 148 13.11 -8.71 -1.45
C SER A 148 13.54 -7.32 -1.90
N SER A 149 14.50 -6.69 -1.21
CA SER A 149 15.09 -5.42 -1.62
C SER A 149 15.74 -5.50 -3.01
N LYS A 150 16.51 -6.57 -3.29
CA LYS A 150 17.09 -6.80 -4.63
C LYS A 150 16.01 -7.00 -5.71
N LEU A 151 14.93 -7.71 -5.39
CA LEU A 151 13.80 -7.93 -6.30
C LEU A 151 13.11 -6.60 -6.63
N LEU A 152 12.70 -5.85 -5.60
CA LEU A 152 12.06 -4.54 -5.77
C LEU A 152 12.98 -3.57 -6.52
N GLY A 153 14.28 -3.57 -6.23
CA GLY A 153 15.25 -2.76 -6.97
C GLY A 153 15.34 -3.12 -8.46
N ARG A 154 15.24 -4.41 -8.82
CA ARG A 154 15.19 -4.83 -10.23
C ARG A 154 13.88 -4.40 -10.90
N ILE A 155 12.76 -4.52 -10.21
CA ILE A 155 11.45 -4.07 -10.71
C ILE A 155 11.46 -2.55 -10.90
N ALA A 156 11.93 -1.77 -9.94
CA ALA A 156 12.06 -0.32 -10.08
C ALA A 156 12.95 0.07 -11.28
N LYS A 157 14.02 -0.68 -11.56
CA LYS A 157 14.84 -0.46 -12.77
C LYS A 157 14.06 -0.70 -14.06
N SER A 158 13.26 -1.77 -14.13
CA SER A 158 12.46 -2.04 -15.33
C SER A 158 11.38 -0.98 -15.58
N PHE A 159 10.88 -0.34 -14.53
CA PHE A 159 9.93 0.78 -14.62
C PHE A 159 10.61 2.16 -14.77
N ASN A 160 11.94 2.21 -14.89
CA ASN A 160 12.74 3.44 -14.92
C ASN A 160 12.47 4.38 -13.72
N ARG A 161 12.13 3.80 -12.57
CA ARG A 161 11.84 4.44 -11.27
C ARG A 161 12.92 4.16 -10.23
N TYR A 162 14.07 3.62 -10.65
CA TYR A 162 15.15 3.27 -9.73
C TYR A 162 15.88 4.52 -9.22
N THR A 163 15.83 4.75 -7.91
CA THR A 163 16.60 5.81 -7.28
C THR A 163 18.09 5.46 -7.31
N LYS A 164 18.89 6.32 -7.93
CA LYS A 164 20.34 6.33 -7.73
C LYS A 164 20.62 7.11 -6.44
N LEU A 165 20.77 6.38 -5.35
CA LEU A 165 21.37 6.94 -4.13
C LEU A 165 22.88 6.93 -4.36
N GLU A 166 23.51 8.11 -4.29
CA GLU A 166 24.97 8.28 -4.35
C GLU A 166 25.66 7.61 -3.14
#